data_AF-A0A8J9YEQ7-F1
#
_entry.id   AF-A0A8J9YEQ7-F1
#
_cell.length_a   1.000
_cell.length_b   1.000
_cell.length_c   1.000
_cell.angle_alpha   90.00
_cell.angle_beta   90.00
_cell.angle_gamma   90.00
#
_symmetry.space_group_name_H-M   'P 1'
#
loop_
_entity.id
_entity.type
_entity.pdbx_description
1 polymer ?
#
loop_
_entity_poly.entity_id
_entity_poly.type
_entity_poly.pdbx_seq_one_letter_code
_entity_poly.pdbx_strand_id
1 'polypeptide(L)'
;MEYSVGMAADEFLEDQRRRPSPVVGEPLTSQHRLLLAALKLKRQIKYKIPRIDRIKWQELNSEKGSNFKNKVLEYLSNDFSSDDSPTIIWSKFQDACIAQAKSTLGISKGPLHNEKDAKWWNNNTKATVSEKKRLFKKWQESGSEEDKVEYKQAKKIARRSVAIEKEHADLDLYRQLELASDTQIYRIAKHRHNSTKDFRITKYIKNSKGMLLTSDKDICKS
;
A
#
# COMPACT_ATOMS: atom_id res chain seq x y z
N MET A 1 49.18 15.50 -57.10
CA MET A 1 48.06 16.02 -57.90
C MET A 1 47.10 14.85 -58.06
N GLU A 2 46.16 14.66 -57.13
CA GLU A 2 44.84 15.35 -57.08
C GLU A 2 44.07 15.14 -58.41
N TYR A 3 42.84 14.61 -58.46
CA TYR A 3 41.65 15.04 -57.71
C TYR A 3 40.59 13.93 -57.55
N SER A 4 39.85 14.03 -56.44
CA SER A 4 38.54 13.42 -56.15
C SER A 4 37.40 14.02 -56.98
N VAL A 5 36.38 13.21 -57.29
CA VAL A 5 34.92 13.53 -57.33
C VAL A 5 34.21 12.15 -57.25
N GLY A 6 33.30 11.78 -56.36
CA GLY A 6 32.26 12.51 -55.63
C GLY A 6 30.90 12.28 -56.28
N MET A 7 30.20 11.16 -56.02
CA MET A 7 28.73 11.06 -56.19
C MET A 7 28.11 10.14 -55.15
N ALA A 8 27.11 10.69 -54.46
CA ALA A 8 26.24 10.07 -53.48
C ALA A 8 25.00 9.41 -54.12
N ALA A 9 24.22 8.70 -53.28
CA ALA A 9 22.93 8.02 -53.47
C ALA A 9 23.10 6.48 -53.32
N ASP A 10 22.36 5.73 -52.50
CA ASP A 10 21.14 6.00 -51.77
C ASP A 10 21.03 5.09 -50.52
N GLU A 11 20.33 5.67 -49.56
CA GLU A 11 19.63 5.15 -48.40
C GLU A 11 18.91 3.80 -48.60
N PHE A 12 19.11 2.81 -47.71
CA PHE A 12 18.05 1.85 -47.34
C PHE A 12 18.37 1.18 -46.00
N LEU A 13 17.96 1.85 -44.92
CA LEU A 13 17.81 1.29 -43.59
C LEU A 13 16.48 0.52 -43.47
N GLU A 14 16.41 -0.36 -42.48
CA GLU A 14 15.20 -0.94 -41.88
C GLU A 14 14.43 -2.06 -42.65
N ASP A 15 14.64 -3.32 -42.25
CA ASP A 15 13.62 -4.08 -41.46
C ASP A 15 14.19 -5.47 -41.08
N GLN A 16 14.79 -5.58 -39.90
CA GLN A 16 15.02 -6.86 -39.25
C GLN A 16 14.17 -6.89 -37.99
N ARG A 17 12.94 -7.41 -38.13
CA ARG A 17 12.08 -7.80 -37.02
C ARG A 17 12.86 -8.72 -36.08
N ARG A 18 13.32 -8.16 -34.96
CA ARG A 18 14.04 -8.87 -33.90
C ARG A 18 13.14 -9.97 -33.33
N ARG A 19 13.39 -11.21 -33.71
CA ARG A 19 12.80 -12.39 -33.05
C ARG A 19 13.53 -12.62 -31.72
N PRO A 20 12.83 -13.02 -30.64
CA PRO A 20 13.47 -13.39 -29.39
C PRO A 20 14.30 -14.67 -29.56
N SER A 21 15.57 -14.63 -29.17
CA SER A 21 16.49 -15.78 -29.24
C SER A 21 16.18 -16.80 -28.13
N PRO A 22 16.05 -18.11 -28.44
CA PRO A 22 15.94 -19.16 -27.44
C PRO A 22 17.24 -19.31 -26.64
N VAL A 23 17.15 -19.36 -25.32
CA VAL A 23 18.27 -19.72 -24.45
C VAL A 23 18.38 -21.25 -24.46
N VAL A 24 19.48 -21.78 -24.99
CA VAL A 24 19.74 -23.23 -25.04
C VAL A 24 20.33 -23.67 -23.70
N GLY A 25 19.60 -24.52 -22.98
CA GLY A 25 20.02 -25.10 -21.71
C GLY A 25 18.84 -25.68 -20.93
N GLU A 26 18.33 -26.84 -21.35
CA GLU A 26 17.35 -27.63 -20.58
C GLU A 26 18.06 -28.46 -19.49
N PRO A 27 17.36 -28.74 -18.38
CA PRO A 27 16.81 -30.09 -18.30
C PRO A 27 15.28 -30.10 -18.25
N LEU A 28 14.75 -31.01 -19.05
CA LEU A 28 13.40 -31.54 -19.11
C LEU A 28 12.73 -31.61 -17.72
N THR A 29 11.83 -30.67 -17.42
CA THR A 29 10.56 -30.85 -16.67
C THR A 29 10.02 -29.49 -16.20
N SER A 30 9.30 -28.79 -17.07
CA SER A 30 8.18 -27.92 -16.71
C SER A 30 7.52 -27.46 -18.00
N GLN A 31 6.20 -27.62 -18.13
CA GLN A 31 5.39 -27.15 -19.25
C GLN A 31 5.46 -25.61 -19.48
N HIS A 32 6.26 -24.89 -18.69
CA HIS A 32 6.43 -23.45 -18.78
C HIS A 32 7.82 -23.12 -19.32
N ARG A 33 7.89 -22.71 -20.59
CA ARG A 33 9.08 -22.07 -21.16
C ARG A 33 9.13 -20.61 -20.72
N LEU A 34 10.23 -20.23 -20.08
CA LEU A 34 10.47 -18.82 -19.74
C LEU A 34 10.84 -18.05 -21.01
N LEU A 35 10.01 -17.08 -21.37
CA LEU A 35 10.32 -16.11 -22.42
C LEU A 35 10.92 -14.86 -21.78
N LEU A 36 12.16 -14.53 -22.15
CA LEU A 36 12.81 -13.29 -21.76
C LEU A 36 12.55 -12.22 -22.82
N ALA A 37 11.76 -11.21 -22.48
CA ALA A 37 11.59 -10.01 -23.29
C ALA A 37 12.48 -8.89 -22.74
N ALA A 38 13.45 -8.44 -23.55
CA ALA A 38 14.26 -7.28 -23.23
C ALA A 38 13.52 -6.00 -23.67
N LEU A 39 12.83 -5.35 -22.73
CA LEU A 39 12.10 -4.11 -22.97
C LEU A 39 12.93 -2.91 -22.51
N LYS A 40 13.26 -1.99 -23.42
CA LYS A 40 13.92 -0.73 -23.09
C LYS A 40 12.88 0.32 -22.70
N LEU A 41 12.38 0.22 -21.47
CA LEU A 41 11.43 1.20 -20.92
C LEU A 41 12.20 2.39 -20.32
N LYS A 42 11.79 3.62 -20.64
CA LYS A 42 12.24 4.79 -19.88
C LYS A 42 11.76 4.60 -18.44
N ARG A 43 12.69 4.52 -17.48
CA ARG A 43 12.35 4.40 -16.06
C ARG A 43 11.49 5.59 -15.68
N GLN A 44 10.23 5.35 -15.34
CA GLN A 44 9.37 6.40 -14.79
C GLN A 44 10.03 6.91 -13.52
N ILE A 45 10.43 8.19 -13.54
CA ILE A 45 10.93 8.89 -12.37
C ILE A 45 9.74 9.00 -11.42
N LYS A 46 9.75 8.19 -10.36
CA LYS A 46 8.75 8.31 -9.29
C LYS A 46 9.10 9.56 -8.50
N TYR A 47 8.34 10.63 -8.70
CA TYR A 47 8.42 11.79 -7.81
C TYR A 47 8.01 11.36 -6.41
N LYS A 48 8.80 11.74 -5.40
CA LYS A 48 8.39 11.59 -4.01
C LYS A 48 7.21 12.54 -3.79
N ILE A 49 6.00 11.98 -3.68
CA ILE A 49 4.84 12.77 -3.26
C ILE A 49 5.16 13.32 -1.86
N PRO A 50 4.99 14.64 -1.62
CA PRO A 50 5.22 15.20 -0.29
C PRO A 50 4.31 14.49 0.71
N ARG A 51 4.89 14.09 1.84
CA ARG A 51 4.14 13.45 2.92
C ARG A 51 3.33 14.54 3.61
N ILE A 52 2.01 14.47 3.47
CA ILE A 52 1.10 15.38 4.17
C ILE A 52 0.99 14.92 5.62
N ASP A 53 1.22 15.82 6.56
CA ASP A 53 1.07 15.56 7.99
C ASP A 53 -0.40 15.32 8.31
N ARG A 54 -0.72 14.17 8.92
CA ARG A 54 -2.09 13.83 9.32
C ARG A 54 -2.18 13.73 10.84
N ILE A 55 -3.13 14.45 11.43
CA ILE A 55 -3.45 14.36 12.86
C ILE A 55 -3.99 12.96 13.15
N LYS A 56 -3.54 12.36 14.26
CA LYS A 56 -3.95 11.02 14.69
C LYS A 56 -5.33 11.04 15.36
N TRP A 57 -6.39 11.30 14.59
CA TRP A 57 -7.76 11.34 15.10
C TRP A 57 -8.23 10.04 15.79
N GLN A 58 -7.60 8.90 15.49
CA GLN A 58 -7.85 7.63 16.18
C GLN A 58 -7.58 7.68 17.69
N GLU A 59 -6.72 8.59 18.17
CA GLU A 59 -6.41 8.78 19.59
C GLU A 59 -7.45 9.65 20.31
N LEU A 60 -8.55 10.05 19.65
CA LEU A 60 -9.56 10.91 20.26
C LEU A 60 -10.33 10.23 21.40
N ASN A 61 -10.41 8.90 21.38
CA ASN A 61 -11.04 8.10 22.43
C ASN A 61 -10.04 7.61 23.50
N SER A 62 -8.75 7.94 23.36
CA SER A 62 -7.73 7.62 24.37
C SER A 62 -7.58 8.77 25.38
N GLU A 63 -6.74 8.57 26.40
CA GLU A 63 -6.44 9.59 27.42
C GLU A 63 -5.96 10.92 26.81
N LYS A 64 -5.22 10.86 25.69
CA LYS A 64 -4.78 12.04 24.92
C LYS A 64 -5.96 12.84 24.36
N GLY A 65 -7.03 12.14 23.97
CA GLY A 65 -8.28 12.74 23.52
C GLY A 65 -9.01 13.50 24.63
N SER A 66 -9.02 12.98 25.86
CA SER A 66 -9.56 13.69 27.02
C SER A 66 -8.78 14.98 27.30
N ASN A 67 -7.44 14.91 27.25
CA ASN A 67 -6.58 16.08 27.41
C ASN A 67 -6.80 17.12 26.29
N PHE A 68 -7.02 16.66 25.05
CA PHE A 68 -7.39 17.55 23.95
C PHE A 68 -8.71 18.27 24.21
N LYS A 69 -9.76 17.54 24.62
CA LYS A 69 -11.07 18.13 24.94
C LYS A 69 -10.97 19.20 26.02
N ASN A 70 -10.25 18.91 27.11
CA ASN A 70 -10.06 19.87 28.20
C ASN A 70 -9.41 21.16 27.73
N LYS A 71 -8.38 21.08 26.87
CA LYS A 71 -7.71 22.27 26.32
C LYS A 71 -8.57 23.06 25.33
N VAL A 72 -9.46 22.38 24.60
CA VAL A 72 -10.45 23.06 23.75
C VAL A 72 -11.50 23.76 24.60
N LEU A 73 -11.95 23.13 25.70
CA LEU A 73 -12.87 23.76 26.64
C LEU A 73 -12.24 24.96 27.35
N GLU A 74 -10.97 24.87 27.73
CA GLU A 74 -10.20 25.98 28.29
C GLU A 74 -10.13 27.14 27.29
N TYR A 75 -9.81 26.86 26.02
CA TYR A 75 -9.79 27.88 24.96
C TYR A 75 -11.16 28.55 24.74
N LEU A 76 -12.26 27.80 24.84
CA LEU A 76 -13.63 28.34 24.75
C LEU A 76 -14.06 29.12 25.99
N SER A 77 -13.43 28.86 27.14
CA SER A 77 -13.70 29.54 28.41
C SER A 77 -12.95 30.86 28.53
N ASN A 78 -11.97 31.10 27.66
CA ASN A 78 -11.26 32.38 27.58
C ASN A 78 -12.09 33.40 26.81
N ASP A 79 -12.10 34.64 27.28
CA ASP A 79 -12.82 35.74 26.63
C ASP A 79 -12.21 36.05 25.25
N PHE A 80 -13.05 35.96 24.22
CA PHE A 80 -12.72 36.42 22.88
C PHE A 80 -12.84 37.95 22.83
N SER A 81 -11.91 38.62 22.16
CA SER A 81 -12.04 40.06 21.90
C SER A 81 -13.32 40.33 21.11
N SER A 82 -14.25 41.09 21.74
CA SER A 82 -15.59 41.39 21.21
C SER A 82 -15.62 42.22 19.92
N ASP A 83 -14.45 42.64 19.42
CA ASP A 83 -14.29 43.51 18.24
C ASP A 83 -13.99 42.73 16.95
N ASP A 84 -13.76 41.40 17.06
CA ASP A 84 -13.49 40.56 15.89
C ASP A 84 -14.79 40.17 15.17
N SER A 85 -14.75 40.22 13.83
CA SER A 85 -15.81 39.65 13.00
C SER A 85 -15.98 38.14 13.29
N PRO A 86 -17.22 37.60 13.25
CA PRO A 86 -17.46 36.17 13.49
C PRO A 86 -16.57 35.23 12.66
N THR A 87 -16.27 35.57 11.41
CA THR A 87 -15.38 34.79 10.53
C THR A 87 -13.96 34.67 11.10
N ILE A 88 -13.46 35.75 11.69
CA ILE A 88 -12.12 35.78 12.29
C ILE A 88 -12.11 34.97 13.59
N ILE A 89 -13.15 35.07 14.40
CA ILE A 89 -13.31 34.26 15.62
C ILE A 89 -13.30 32.76 15.28
N TRP A 90 -14.10 32.35 14.29
CA TRP A 90 -14.14 30.95 13.83
C TRP A 90 -12.80 30.47 13.25
N SER A 91 -12.09 31.31 12.50
CA SER A 91 -10.76 30.97 11.98
C SER A 91 -9.76 30.76 13.12
N LYS A 92 -9.73 31.68 14.10
CA LYS A 92 -8.86 31.58 15.28
C LYS A 92 -9.15 30.32 16.09
N PHE A 93 -10.44 29.99 16.28
CA PHE A 93 -10.85 28.76 16.94
C PHE A 93 -10.42 27.51 16.19
N GLN A 94 -10.61 27.49 14.86
CA GLN A 94 -10.18 26.37 14.02
C GLN A 94 -8.66 26.16 14.12
N ASP A 95 -7.87 27.23 14.02
CA ASP A 95 -6.42 27.17 14.09
C ASP A 95 -5.94 26.70 15.47
N ALA A 96 -6.56 27.20 16.54
CA ALA A 96 -6.30 26.75 17.91
C ALA A 96 -6.61 25.26 18.09
N CYS A 97 -7.76 24.78 17.59
CA CYS A 97 -8.13 23.37 17.64
C CYS A 97 -7.14 22.50 16.88
N ILE A 98 -6.74 22.90 15.68
CA ILE A 98 -5.76 22.16 14.86
C ILE A 98 -4.40 22.13 15.55
N ALA A 99 -3.92 23.26 16.08
CA ALA A 99 -2.66 23.34 16.79
C ALA A 99 -2.67 22.45 18.04
N GLN A 100 -3.75 22.51 18.81
CA GLN A 100 -3.89 21.74 20.03
C GLN A 100 -3.98 20.24 19.74
N ALA A 101 -4.73 19.85 18.70
CA ALA A 101 -4.84 18.46 18.26
C ALA A 101 -3.50 17.90 17.76
N LYS A 102 -2.73 18.70 17.01
CA LYS A 102 -1.36 18.33 16.59
C LYS A 102 -0.44 18.10 17.79
N SER A 103 -0.56 18.93 18.84
CA SER A 103 0.24 18.83 20.06
C SER A 103 -0.15 17.63 20.93
N THR A 104 -1.43 17.39 21.17
CA THR A 104 -1.90 16.32 22.10
C THR A 104 -2.05 14.96 21.44
N LEU A 105 -2.76 14.89 20.31
CA LEU A 105 -3.00 13.63 19.59
C LEU A 105 -1.77 13.20 18.79
N GLY A 106 -0.94 14.17 18.40
CA GLY A 106 0.26 13.97 17.61
C GLY A 106 -0.02 13.90 16.11
N ILE A 107 1.06 13.97 15.34
CA ILE A 107 1.06 13.90 13.87
C ILE A 107 1.65 12.58 13.39
N SER A 108 1.15 12.10 12.26
CA SER A 108 1.71 10.96 11.52
C SER A 108 2.21 11.43 10.17
N LYS A 109 3.46 11.06 9.84
CA LYS A 109 4.11 11.35 8.56
C LYS A 109 4.27 10.05 7.77
N GLY A 110 3.22 9.63 7.09
CA GLY A 110 3.25 8.40 6.30
C GLY A 110 1.88 8.07 5.71
N PRO A 111 1.80 7.08 4.80
CA PRO A 111 0.51 6.42 4.57
C PRO A 111 -0.03 6.04 5.94
N LEU A 112 -1.30 6.37 6.21
CA LEU A 112 -1.96 5.94 7.44
C LEU A 112 -1.65 4.46 7.54
N HIS A 113 -0.79 4.09 8.50
CA HIS A 113 -0.61 2.71 8.83
C HIS A 113 -1.92 2.36 9.49
N ASN A 114 -2.91 2.06 8.66
CA ASN A 114 -3.91 1.09 9.02
C ASN A 114 -3.03 -0.11 9.32
N GLU A 115 -2.66 -0.27 10.59
CA GLU A 115 -2.34 -1.55 11.15
C GLU A 115 -3.57 -2.39 10.82
N LYS A 116 -3.57 -2.93 9.59
CA LYS A 116 -4.29 -4.12 9.20
C LYS A 116 -3.56 -5.28 9.90
N ASP A 117 -3.25 -5.11 11.19
CA ASP A 117 -3.10 -6.22 12.06
C ASP A 117 -4.41 -6.98 11.86
N ALA A 118 -4.24 -8.19 11.35
CA ALA A 118 -5.36 -9.06 11.16
C ALA A 118 -6.05 -9.09 12.52
N LYS A 119 -7.31 -8.63 12.61
CA LYS A 119 -8.02 -8.42 13.89
C LYS A 119 -8.06 -9.70 14.77
N TRP A 120 -7.68 -10.83 14.19
CA TRP A 120 -7.49 -12.14 14.80
C TRP A 120 -6.07 -12.46 15.30
N TRP A 121 -5.10 -11.54 15.27
CA TRP A 121 -3.74 -11.78 15.81
C TRP A 121 -3.69 -11.46 17.30
N ASN A 122 -3.38 -12.47 18.11
CA ASN A 122 -3.01 -12.26 19.51
C ASN A 122 -1.57 -11.69 19.65
N ASN A 123 -1.26 -11.09 20.80
CA ASN A 123 0.06 -10.56 21.16
C ASN A 123 1.19 -11.60 20.97
N ASN A 124 0.91 -12.87 21.27
CA ASN A 124 1.87 -13.96 21.06
C ASN A 124 2.21 -14.16 19.57
N THR A 125 1.19 -14.16 18.70
CA THR A 125 1.37 -14.28 17.24
C THR A 125 2.10 -13.06 16.67
N LYS A 126 1.82 -11.87 17.21
CA LYS A 126 2.56 -10.65 16.86
C LYS A 126 4.03 -10.77 17.25
N ALA A 127 4.33 -11.29 18.44
CA ALA A 127 5.70 -11.52 18.91
C ALA A 127 6.44 -12.54 18.02
N THR A 128 5.85 -13.69 17.72
CA THR A 128 6.49 -14.73 16.88
C THR A 128 6.72 -14.26 15.44
N VAL A 129 5.79 -13.48 14.86
CA VAL A 129 5.96 -12.88 13.52
C VAL A 129 7.02 -11.78 13.53
N SER A 130 7.09 -10.98 14.60
CA SER A 130 8.12 -9.96 14.78
C SER A 130 9.51 -10.60 14.86
N GLU A 131 9.64 -11.66 15.66
CA GLU A 131 10.90 -12.39 15.81
C GLU A 131 11.36 -13.03 14.50
N LYS A 132 10.44 -13.66 13.75
CA LYS A 132 10.72 -14.13 12.38
C LYS A 132 11.24 -13.01 11.48
N LYS A 133 10.64 -11.80 11.54
CA LYS A 133 11.10 -10.65 10.73
C LYS A 133 12.50 -10.20 11.16
N ARG A 134 12.77 -10.15 12.47
CA ARG A 134 14.08 -9.79 13.04
C ARG A 134 15.17 -10.74 12.54
N LEU A 135 14.94 -12.05 12.63
CA LEU A 135 15.90 -13.07 12.19
C LEU A 135 16.06 -13.10 10.67
N PHE A 136 15.00 -12.84 9.90
CA PHE A 136 15.13 -12.68 8.45
C PHE A 136 16.04 -11.49 8.10
N LYS A 137 15.92 -10.37 8.82
CA LYS A 137 16.79 -9.20 8.62
C LYS A 137 18.24 -9.52 8.97
N LYS A 138 18.48 -10.17 10.12
CA LYS A 138 19.81 -10.66 10.55
C LYS A 138 20.45 -11.53 9.46
N TRP A 139 19.73 -12.52 8.95
CA TRP A 139 20.21 -13.39 7.87
C TRP A 139 20.48 -12.64 6.56
N GLN A 140 19.65 -11.65 6.20
CA GLN A 140 19.89 -10.83 5.00
C GLN A 140 21.15 -9.96 5.13
N GLU A 141 21.53 -9.57 6.34
CA GLU A 141 22.74 -8.77 6.61
C GLU A 141 24.01 -9.64 6.69
N SER A 142 23.93 -10.79 7.34
CA SER A 142 25.09 -11.68 7.57
C SER A 142 25.37 -12.64 6.43
N GLY A 143 24.34 -13.13 5.73
CA GLY A 143 24.44 -14.18 4.72
C GLY A 143 24.86 -15.56 5.25
N SER A 144 25.00 -15.74 6.57
CA SER A 144 25.47 -16.99 7.18
C SER A 144 24.43 -18.11 7.16
N GLU A 145 24.87 -19.38 7.11
CA GLU A 145 23.96 -20.53 7.11
C GLU A 145 23.37 -20.79 8.51
N GLU A 146 24.08 -20.44 9.58
CA GLU A 146 23.60 -20.51 10.96
C GLU A 146 22.38 -19.59 11.14
N ASP A 147 22.48 -18.34 10.69
CA ASP A 147 21.38 -17.37 10.73
C ASP A 147 20.19 -17.80 9.84
N LYS A 148 20.47 -18.54 8.76
CA LYS A 148 19.43 -19.12 7.90
C LYS A 148 18.69 -20.25 8.58
N VAL A 149 19.37 -21.07 9.39
CA VAL A 149 18.74 -22.13 10.20
C VAL A 149 17.85 -21.50 11.28
N GLU A 150 18.35 -20.50 12.01
CA GLU A 150 17.57 -19.75 13.00
C GLU A 150 16.31 -19.14 12.38
N TYR A 151 16.45 -18.44 11.25
CA TYR A 151 15.30 -17.90 10.51
C TYR A 151 14.31 -18.99 10.08
N LYS A 152 14.77 -20.14 9.57
CA LYS A 152 13.90 -21.25 9.16
C LYS A 152 13.08 -21.79 10.33
N GLN A 153 13.68 -21.91 11.51
CA GLN A 153 12.98 -22.34 12.73
C GLN A 153 11.92 -21.32 13.15
N ALA A 154 12.30 -20.04 13.26
CA ALA A 154 11.36 -18.96 13.59
C ALA A 154 10.22 -18.83 12.57
N LYS A 155 10.51 -19.05 11.28
CA LYS A 155 9.51 -19.11 10.20
C LYS A 155 8.50 -20.24 10.41
N LYS A 156 8.94 -21.42 10.86
CA LYS A 156 8.03 -22.54 11.17
C LYS A 156 7.15 -22.20 12.38
N ILE A 157 7.73 -21.65 13.44
CA ILE A 157 7.01 -21.24 14.65
C ILE A 157 5.95 -20.18 14.32
N ALA A 158 6.35 -19.11 13.62
CA ALA A 158 5.42 -18.06 13.19
C ALA A 158 4.30 -18.60 12.29
N ARG A 159 4.60 -19.52 11.36
CA ARG A 159 3.58 -20.17 10.52
C ARG A 159 2.58 -20.97 11.34
N ARG A 160 3.04 -21.75 12.33
CA ARG A 160 2.17 -22.54 13.22
C ARG A 160 1.27 -21.63 14.07
N SER A 161 1.86 -20.63 14.71
CA SER A 161 1.12 -19.66 15.53
C SER A 161 0.05 -18.93 14.71
N VAL A 162 0.39 -18.48 13.50
CA VAL A 162 -0.58 -17.86 12.59
C VAL A 162 -1.67 -18.83 12.15
N ALA A 163 -1.36 -20.11 11.92
CA ALA A 163 -2.35 -21.11 11.54
C ALA A 163 -3.36 -21.38 12.67
N ILE A 164 -2.88 -21.53 13.91
CA ILE A 164 -3.73 -21.76 15.10
C ILE A 164 -4.68 -20.59 15.33
N GLU A 165 -4.18 -19.34 15.32
CA GLU A 165 -5.04 -18.18 15.51
C GLU A 165 -6.05 -18.00 14.36
N LYS A 166 -5.64 -18.35 13.13
CA LYS A 166 -6.54 -18.32 11.99
C LYS A 166 -7.67 -19.34 12.17
N GLU A 167 -7.35 -20.56 12.57
CA GLU A 167 -8.35 -21.60 12.87
C GLU A 167 -9.31 -21.14 13.96
N HIS A 168 -8.79 -20.56 15.04
CA HIS A 168 -9.62 -20.00 16.11
C HIS A 168 -10.56 -18.90 15.61
N ALA A 169 -10.06 -18.00 14.75
CA ALA A 169 -10.87 -16.94 14.16
C ALA A 169 -11.93 -17.47 13.17
N ASP A 170 -11.59 -18.51 12.40
CA ASP A 170 -12.53 -19.18 11.50
C ASP A 170 -13.65 -19.86 12.32
N LEU A 171 -13.30 -20.55 13.41
CA LEU A 171 -14.28 -21.15 14.33
C LEU A 171 -15.20 -20.11 14.97
N ASP A 172 -14.66 -18.99 15.44
CA ASP A 172 -15.46 -17.89 16.00
C ASP A 172 -16.40 -17.28 14.94
N LEU A 173 -15.93 -17.12 13.71
CA LEU A 173 -16.76 -16.68 12.60
C LEU A 173 -17.91 -17.66 12.32
N TYR A 174 -17.66 -18.97 12.35
CA TYR A 174 -18.71 -19.97 12.15
C TYR A 174 -19.76 -19.92 13.24
N ARG A 175 -19.34 -19.80 14.52
CA ARG A 175 -20.28 -19.61 15.64
C ARG A 175 -21.13 -18.36 15.48
N GLN A 176 -20.52 -17.25 15.04
CA GLN A 176 -21.28 -16.01 14.76
C GLN A 176 -22.27 -16.19 13.61
N LEU A 177 -21.91 -16.98 12.59
CA LEU A 177 -22.78 -17.26 11.44
C LEU A 177 -23.99 -18.12 11.81
N GLU A 178 -23.86 -19.06 12.75
CA GLU A 178 -24.99 -19.87 13.25
C GLU A 178 -26.08 -19.00 13.91
N LEU A 179 -25.69 -17.88 14.49
CA LEU A 179 -26.57 -16.92 15.16
C LEU A 179 -26.87 -15.67 14.32
N ALA A 180 -26.34 -15.61 13.09
CA ALA A 180 -26.39 -14.41 12.27
C ALA A 180 -27.74 -14.26 11.56
N SER A 181 -28.21 -13.02 11.48
CA SER A 181 -29.33 -12.66 10.60
C SER A 181 -28.91 -12.63 9.13
N ASP A 182 -29.88 -12.77 8.22
CA ASP A 182 -29.68 -12.69 6.76
C ASP A 182 -28.91 -11.45 6.33
N THR A 183 -29.15 -10.31 7.00
CA THR A 183 -28.45 -9.05 6.70
C THR A 183 -26.96 -9.11 7.01
N GLN A 184 -26.56 -9.80 8.09
CA GLN A 184 -25.16 -9.97 8.47
C GLN A 184 -24.46 -10.93 7.51
N ILE A 185 -25.11 -12.03 7.14
CA ILE A 185 -24.61 -12.99 6.15
C ILE A 185 -24.39 -12.30 4.81
N TYR A 186 -25.38 -11.52 4.35
CA TYR A 186 -25.28 -10.74 3.11
C TYR A 186 -24.11 -9.74 3.15
N ARG A 187 -23.89 -9.05 4.28
CA ARG A 187 -22.74 -8.14 4.45
C ARG A 187 -21.40 -8.88 4.35
N ILE A 188 -21.28 -10.05 4.97
CA ILE A 188 -20.07 -10.88 4.90
C ILE A 188 -19.83 -11.36 3.45
N ALA A 189 -20.86 -11.86 2.78
CA ALA A 189 -20.79 -12.28 1.39
C ALA A 189 -20.36 -11.13 0.46
N LYS A 190 -20.97 -9.94 0.63
CA LYS A 190 -20.62 -8.73 -0.13
C LYS A 190 -19.18 -8.28 0.13
N HIS A 191 -18.70 -8.38 1.38
CA HIS A 191 -17.32 -8.07 1.72
C HIS A 191 -16.33 -9.04 1.04
N ARG A 192 -16.62 -10.35 1.07
CA ARG A 192 -15.82 -11.38 0.38
C ARG A 192 -15.78 -11.10 -1.13
N HIS A 193 -16.93 -10.86 -1.75
CA HIS A 193 -17.03 -10.53 -3.18
C HIS A 193 -16.27 -9.23 -3.55
N ASN A 194 -16.30 -8.21 -2.70
CA ASN A 194 -15.51 -7.00 -2.95
C ASN A 194 -14.00 -7.22 -2.74
N SER A 195 -13.60 -8.19 -1.91
CA SER A 195 -12.20 -8.52 -1.67
C SER A 195 -11.56 -9.29 -2.82
N THR A 196 -12.34 -10.01 -3.63
CA THR A 196 -11.88 -10.72 -4.83
C THR A 196 -11.75 -9.83 -6.06
N LYS A 197 -12.22 -8.58 -6.02
CA LYS A 197 -12.07 -7.64 -7.14
C LYS A 197 -10.62 -7.12 -7.19
N ASP A 198 -9.91 -7.45 -8.26
CA ASP A 198 -8.53 -6.99 -8.50
C ASP A 198 -8.43 -5.46 -8.61
N PHE A 199 -9.48 -4.83 -9.15
CA PHE A 199 -9.63 -3.37 -9.16
C PHE A 199 -10.47 -2.93 -7.96
N ARG A 200 -9.80 -2.57 -6.85
CA ARG A 200 -10.48 -1.95 -5.69
C ARG A 200 -10.95 -0.51 -5.97
N ILE A 201 -10.35 0.11 -6.97
CA ILE A 201 -10.69 1.43 -7.50
C ILE A 201 -10.83 1.22 -9.00
N THR A 202 -11.98 1.54 -9.57
CA THR A 202 -12.18 1.56 -11.03
C THR A 202 -11.14 2.51 -11.62
N LYS A 203 -10.08 1.96 -12.21
CA LYS A 203 -9.07 2.78 -12.90
C LYS A 203 -9.62 3.10 -14.27
N TYR A 204 -10.22 4.27 -14.36
CA TYR A 204 -10.52 4.95 -15.60
C TYR A 204 -9.25 5.04 -16.47
N ILE A 205 -9.24 4.34 -17.59
CA ILE A 205 -8.17 4.46 -18.59
C ILE A 205 -8.44 5.75 -19.34
N LYS A 206 -7.49 6.68 -19.27
CA LYS A 206 -7.56 7.94 -20.03
C LYS A 206 -6.61 7.86 -21.21
N ASN A 207 -7.02 8.41 -22.34
CA ASN A 207 -6.11 8.60 -23.46
C ASN A 207 -5.05 9.69 -23.16
N SER A 208 -4.11 9.90 -24.08
CA SER A 208 -3.09 10.96 -23.98
C SER A 208 -3.66 12.38 -23.85
N LYS A 209 -4.93 12.59 -24.21
CA LYS A 209 -5.67 13.86 -24.07
C LYS A 209 -6.45 13.95 -22.75
N GLY A 210 -6.34 12.97 -21.86
CA GLY A 210 -7.02 12.95 -20.57
C GLY A 210 -8.51 12.57 -20.60
N MET A 211 -9.03 12.16 -21.77
CA MET A 211 -10.42 11.72 -21.91
C MET A 211 -10.59 10.25 -21.52
N LEU A 212 -11.70 9.94 -20.86
CA LEU A 212 -12.03 8.60 -20.39
C LEU A 212 -12.37 7.68 -21.57
N LEU A 213 -11.66 6.56 -21.69
CA LEU A 213 -11.98 5.51 -22.65
C LEU A 213 -13.05 4.60 -22.06
N THR A 214 -14.21 4.58 -22.71
CA THR A 214 -15.39 3.84 -22.24
C THR A 214 -15.76 2.69 -23.19
N SER A 215 -15.25 2.70 -24.44
CA SER A 215 -15.53 1.68 -25.45
C SER A 215 -14.32 0.77 -25.70
N ASP A 216 -14.54 -0.53 -25.86
CA ASP A 216 -13.46 -1.52 -26.11
C ASP A 216 -12.60 -1.21 -27.34
N LYS A 217 -13.21 -0.62 -28.39
CA LYS A 217 -12.50 -0.21 -29.62
C LYS A 217 -11.45 0.88 -29.38
N ASP A 218 -11.61 1.67 -28.32
CA ASP A 218 -10.72 2.79 -27.99
C ASP A 218 -9.54 2.33 -27.12
N ILE A 219 -9.71 1.22 -26.41
CA ILE A 219 -8.68 0.63 -25.53
C ILE A 219 -7.61 -0.09 -26.36
N CYS A 220 -7.99 -0.77 -27.45
CA CYS A 220 -7.04 -1.52 -28.30
C CYS A 220 -6.18 -0.65 -29.23
N LYS A 221 -6.39 0.66 -29.29
CA LYS A 221 -5.62 1.60 -30.15
C LYS A 221 -4.67 2.52 -29.37
N SER A 222 -4.54 2.32 -28.06
CA SER A 222 -3.71 3.14 -27.17
C SER A 222 -2.34 2.53 -26.90
#